data_AF-A0A973LIG9-F1
#
_entry.id   AF-A0A973LIG9-F1
#
_cell.length_a   1.000
_cell.length_b   1.000
_cell.length_c   1.000
_cell.angle_alpha   90.00
_cell.angle_beta   90.00
_cell.angle_gamma   90.00
#
_symmetry.space_group_name_H-M   'P 1'
#
loop_
_entity.id
_entity.type
_entity.pdbx_description
1 polymer ?
#
loop_
_entity_poly.entity_id
_entity_poly.type
_entity_poly.pdbx_seq_one_letter_code
_entity_poly.pdbx_strand_id
1 'polypeptide(L)' 'RADGPLRAGQLCQILDVGSESKHREGMRQRLKRLAASGILTETEPGLFVLVAKTEPARHP' A
#
# COMPACT_ATOMS: atom_id res chain seq x y z
N ARG A 1 -9.53 1.65 11.22
CA ARG A 1 -8.22 0.98 11.31
C ARG A 1 -8.19 -0.02 10.16
N ALA A 2 -7.25 0.11 9.23
CA ALA A 2 -7.12 -0.81 8.09
C ALA A 2 -6.01 -1.81 8.44
N ASP A 3 -6.34 -2.84 9.21
CA ASP A 3 -5.39 -3.83 9.71
C ASP A 3 -5.11 -4.96 8.68
N GLY A 4 -5.15 -4.65 7.38
CA GLY A 4 -5.02 -5.66 6.32
C GLY A 4 -4.59 -5.12 4.94
N PRO A 5 -4.40 -6.02 3.95
CA PRO A 5 -3.96 -5.67 2.60
C PRO A 5 -4.89 -4.66 1.92
N LEU A 6 -4.31 -3.63 1.30
CA LEU A 6 -5.08 -2.60 0.60
C LEU A 6 -4.81 -2.64 -0.90
N ARG A 7 -5.89 -2.66 -1.70
CA ARG A 7 -5.78 -2.48 -3.15
C ARG A 7 -5.48 -1.02 -3.47
N ALA A 8 -4.76 -0.77 -4.57
CA ALA A 8 -4.48 0.59 -5.05
C ALA A 8 -5.74 1.46 -5.19
N GLY A 9 -6.87 0.88 -5.60
CA GLY A 9 -8.15 1.59 -5.70
C GLY A 9 -8.77 1.96 -4.35
N GLN A 10 -8.53 1.19 -3.29
CA GLN A 10 -8.97 1.56 -1.93
C GLN A 10 -8.09 2.67 -1.38
N LEU A 11 -6.79 2.65 -1.67
CA LEU A 11 -5.87 3.72 -1.29
C LEU A 11 -6.21 5.06 -1.94
N CYS A 12 -6.67 5.06 -3.21
CA CYS A 12 -7.16 6.28 -3.86
C CYS A 12 -8.37 6.87 -3.12
N GLN A 13 -9.31 6.01 -2.68
CA GLN A 13 -10.50 6.44 -1.93
C GLN A 13 -10.16 6.93 -0.51
N ILE A 14 -9.26 6.23 0.20
CA ILE A 14 -8.83 6.61 1.56
C ILE A 14 -8.07 7.94 1.55
N LEU A 15 -7.24 8.16 0.53
CA LEU A 15 -6.40 9.35 0.40
C LEU A 15 -7.12 10.51 -0.31
N ASP A 16 -8.41 10.34 -0.64
CA ASP A 16 -9.25 11.28 -1.40
C ASP A 16 -8.61 11.77 -2.71
N VAL A 17 -7.75 10.92 -3.31
CA VAL A 17 -7.12 11.18 -4.60
C VAL A 17 -8.09 10.64 -5.63
N GLY A 18 -8.98 11.52 -6.12
CA GLY A 18 -10.20 11.19 -6.87
C GLY A 18 -10.13 10.00 -7.82
N SER A 19 -11.25 9.29 -8.00
CA SER A 19 -11.32 7.94 -8.60
C SER A 19 -11.04 7.83 -10.11
N GLU A 20 -10.57 8.88 -10.77
CA GLU A 20 -10.26 8.86 -12.19
C GLU A 20 -9.09 7.92 -12.52
N SER A 21 -9.13 7.29 -13.70
CA SER A 21 -8.14 6.30 -14.15
C SER A 21 -6.69 6.81 -14.08
N LYS A 22 -6.48 8.10 -14.35
CA LYS A 22 -5.18 8.77 -14.28
C LYS A 22 -4.62 8.81 -12.85
N HIS A 23 -5.47 9.04 -11.86
CA HIS A 23 -5.07 9.05 -10.45
C HIS A 23 -4.78 7.64 -9.94
N ARG A 24 -5.54 6.64 -10.40
CA ARG A 24 -5.31 5.24 -10.04
C ARG A 24 -3.96 4.72 -10.56
N GLU A 25 -3.60 5.04 -11.79
CA GLU A 25 -2.29 4.67 -12.35
C GLU A 25 -1.16 5.44 -11.64
N GLY A 26 -1.34 6.75 -11.41
CA GLY A 26 -0.38 7.54 -10.64
C GLY A 26 -0.17 7.01 -9.21
N MET A 27 -1.24 6.58 -8.56
CA MET A 27 -1.19 5.92 -7.26
C MET A 27 -0.45 4.59 -7.35
N ARG A 28 -0.74 3.75 -8.36
CA ARG A 28 -0.03 2.49 -8.56
C ARG A 28 1.47 2.69 -8.71
N GLN A 29 1.89 3.69 -9.47
CA GLN A 29 3.31 4.01 -9.63
C GLN A 29 3.97 4.46 -8.33
N ARG A 30 3.27 5.25 -7.50
CA ARG A 30 3.74 5.65 -6.17
C ARG A 30 3.86 4.45 -5.23
N LEU A 31 2.87 3.55 -5.22
CA LEU A 31 2.89 2.34 -4.40
C LEU A 31 4.00 1.38 -4.80
N LYS A 32 4.27 1.21 -6.10
CA LYS A 32 5.43 0.45 -6.59
C LYS A 32 6.76 1.07 -6.14
N ARG A 33 6.89 2.39 -6.12
CA ARG A 33 8.09 3.07 -5.59
C ARG A 33 8.29 2.79 -4.10
N LEU A 34 7.22 2.88 -3.31
CA LEU A 34 7.26 2.54 -1.89
C LEU A 34 7.55 1.06 -1.64
N ALA A 35 7.11 0.18 -2.55
CA ALA A 35 7.47 -1.23 -2.50
C ALA A 35 8.95 -1.45 -2.83
N ALA A 36 9.48 -0.78 -3.84
CA ALA A 36 10.90 -0.80 -4.18
C ALA A 36 11.79 -0.24 -3.06
N SER A 37 11.28 0.68 -2.24
CA SER A 37 11.98 1.20 -1.06
C SER A 37 11.78 0.34 0.21
N GLY A 38 11.12 -0.81 0.11
CA GLY A 38 10.93 -1.76 1.22
C GLY A 38 9.90 -1.35 2.27
N ILE A 39 9.08 -0.34 2.01
CA ILE A 39 8.00 0.12 2.93
C ILE A 39 6.72 -0.67 2.69
N LEU A 40 6.45 -1.01 1.43
CA LEU A 40 5.31 -1.84 1.03
C LEU A 40 5.79 -3.16 0.42
N THR A 41 4.92 -4.17 0.39
CA THR A 41 5.09 -5.37 -0.43
C THR A 41 3.87 -5.52 -1.32
N GLU A 42 4.09 -5.73 -2.62
CA GLU A 42 3.03 -6.12 -3.57
C GLU A 42 2.89 -7.64 -3.51
N THR A 43 1.91 -8.15 -2.74
CA THR A 43 1.69 -9.61 -2.59
C THR A 43 0.99 -10.21 -3.80
N GLU A 44 0.18 -9.40 -4.48
CA GLU A 44 -0.49 -9.73 -5.73
C GLU A 44 -0.55 -8.47 -6.61
N PRO A 45 -0.74 -8.60 -7.93
CA PRO A 45 -0.87 -7.45 -8.81
C PRO A 45 -1.91 -6.43 -8.30
N GLY A 46 -1.43 -5.27 -7.85
CA GLY A 46 -2.26 -4.17 -7.33
C GLY A 46 -2.76 -4.35 -5.89
N LEU A 47 -2.29 -5.36 -5.17
CA LEU A 47 -2.51 -5.54 -3.73
C LEU A 47 -1.23 -5.21 -2.97
N PHE A 48 -1.29 -4.21 -2.10
CA PHE A 48 -0.14 -3.76 -1.32
C PHE A 48 -0.41 -3.95 0.16
N VAL A 49 0.60 -4.45 0.86
CA VAL A 49 0.64 -4.53 2.33
C VAL A 49 1.79 -3.68 2.83
N LEU A 50 1.61 -3.04 3.99
CA LEU A 50 2.73 -2.47 4.70
C LEU A 50 3.68 -3.60 5.08
N VAL A 51 4.96 -3.40 4.80
CA VAL A 51 5.99 -4.16 5.48
C VAL A 51 5.88 -3.67 6.92
N ALA A 52 5.14 -4.43 7.74
CA ALA A 52 5.21 -4.22 9.17
C ALA A 52 6.69 -4.23 9.48
N LYS A 53 7.22 -3.11 10.00
CA LYS A 53 8.53 -3.13 10.62
C LYS A 53 8.37 -4.16 11.73
N THR A 54 8.77 -5.40 11.44
CA THR A 54 8.89 -6.44 12.44
C THR A 54 9.99 -5.93 13.34
N GLU A 55 9.61 -5.17 14.35
CA GLU A 55 10.22 -5.43 15.63
C GLU A 55 9.75 -6.85 15.97
N PRO A 56 10.63 -7.87 15.90
CA PRO A 56 10.24 -9.20 16.30
C PRO A 56 9.83 -9.10 17.77
N ALA A 57 8.59 -9.52 18.04
CA ALA A 57 8.01 -9.45 19.36
C ALA A 57 8.89 -10.16 20.40
N ARG A 58 9.30 -9.43 21.46
CA ARG A 58 9.39 -9.84 22.88
C ARG A 58 10.32 -8.90 23.65
N HIS A 59 10.15 -8.65 24.95
CA HIS A 59 9.89 -9.61 26.03
C HIS A 59 9.49 -8.87 27.33
N PRO A 60 9.34 -9.61 28.44
CA PRO A 60 8.10 -10.05 29.09
C PRO A 60 7.30 -8.95 29.84
#